data_AF-A0A3A8B501-F1
#
_entry.id   AF-A0A3A8B501-F1
#
_cell.length_a   1.000
_cell.length_b   1.000
_cell.length_c   1.000
_cell.angle_alpha   90.00
_cell.angle_beta   90.00
_cell.angle_gamma   90.00
#
_symmetry.space_group_name_H-M   'P 1'
#
loop_
_entity.id
_entity.type
_entity.pdbx_description
1 polymer ?
#
loop_
_entity_poly.entity_id
_entity_poly.type
_entity_poly.pdbx_seq_one_letter_code
_entity_poly.pdbx_strand_id
1 'polypeptide(L)'
;MSPSMILWIAVSGAIFALWAFQMFRCLFALSQAAREAAAAHGGAWPSLPEQLAQFAAFACAPEHARDRRLLLILTALVLATSLIRFAMLSSG
;
A
#
# COMPACT_ATOMS: atom_id res chain seq x y z
N MET A 1 1.78 0.09 32.00
CA MET A 1 1.82 -0.68 30.73
C MET A 1 2.92 -1.72 30.83
N SER A 2 2.68 -2.97 30.44
CA SER A 2 3.73 -3.99 30.43
C SER A 2 4.76 -3.69 29.32
N PRO A 3 6.05 -4.01 29.52
CA PRO A 3 7.07 -3.85 28.48
C PRO A 3 6.72 -4.59 27.17
N SER A 4 6.06 -5.74 27.28
CA SER A 4 5.58 -6.51 26.13
C SER A 4 4.53 -5.76 25.29
N MET A 5 3.65 -5.00 25.94
CA MET A 5 2.63 -4.19 25.26
C MET A 5 3.25 -3.03 24.49
N ILE A 6 4.26 -2.37 25.08
CA ILE A 6 5.01 -1.29 24.43
C ILE A 6 5.72 -1.82 23.19
N LEU A 7 6.42 -2.95 23.31
CA LEU A 7 7.10 -3.60 22.19
C LEU A 7 6.12 -3.97 21.07
N TRP A 8 4.96 -4.54 21.40
CA TRP A 8 3.93 -4.90 20.42
C TRP A 8 3.40 -3.68 19.65
N ILE A 9 3.11 -2.58 20.34
CA ILE A 9 2.64 -1.34 19.71
C ILE A 9 3.73 -0.77 18.80
N ALA A 10 4.99 -0.76 19.26
CA ALA A 10 6.11 -0.26 18.47
C ALA A 10 6.31 -1.07 17.18
N VAL A 11 6.30 -2.40 17.26
CA VAL A 11 6.44 -3.29 16.09
C VAL A 11 5.26 -3.14 15.13
N SER A 12 4.03 -3.14 15.66
CA SER A 12 2.83 -2.96 14.83
C SER A 12 2.81 -1.61 14.13
N GLY A 13 3.20 -0.54 14.84
CA GLY A 13 3.33 0.80 14.29
C GLY A 13 4.38 0.88 13.19
N ALA A 14 5.53 0.23 13.37
CA ALA A 14 6.58 0.17 12.35
C ALA A 14 6.12 -0.59 11.09
N ILE A 15 5.46 -1.73 11.24
CA ILE A 15 4.88 -2.50 10.12
C ILE A 15 3.86 -1.65 9.37
N PHE A 16 2.97 -0.97 10.09
CA PHE A 16 1.97 -0.09 9.49
C PHE A 16 2.62 1.09 8.76
N ALA A 17 3.61 1.74 9.35
CA ALA A 17 4.32 2.85 8.72
C ALA A 17 5.04 2.42 7.43
N LEU A 18 5.69 1.26 7.45
CA LEU A 18 6.35 0.69 6.26
C LEU A 18 5.33 0.34 5.17
N TRP A 19 4.21 -0.26 5.54
CA TRP A 19 3.09 -0.53 4.64
C TRP A 19 2.53 0.75 4.03
N ALA A 20 2.25 1.77 4.86
CA ALA A 20 1.68 3.04 4.41
C ALA A 20 2.64 3.75 3.45
N PHE A 21 3.92 3.82 3.79
CA PHE A 21 4.95 4.39 2.92
C PHE A 21 4.98 3.68 1.56
N GLN A 22 4.96 2.35 1.54
CA GLN A 22 4.96 1.57 0.32
C GLN A 22 3.67 1.78 -0.50
N MET A 23 2.51 1.87 0.16
CA MET A 23 1.23 2.14 -0.48
C MET A 23 1.22 3.53 -1.13
N PHE A 24 1.63 4.57 -0.40
CA PHE A 24 1.74 5.91 -0.94
C PHE A 24 2.74 5.99 -2.08
N ARG A 25 3.90 5.33 -1.97
CA ARG A 25 4.88 5.24 -3.06
C ARG A 25 4.27 4.68 -4.34
N CYS A 26 3.50 3.59 -4.25
CA CYS A 26 2.80 3.01 -5.40
C CYS A 26 1.75 3.98 -5.97
N LEU A 27 0.96 4.62 -5.12
CA LEU A 27 -0.06 5.59 -5.55
C LEU A 27 0.55 6.82 -6.23
N PHE A 28 1.68 7.32 -5.72
CA PHE A 28 2.42 8.41 -6.35
C PHE A 28 2.99 8.01 -7.71
N ALA A 29 3.59 6.82 -7.82
CA ALA A 29 4.09 6.32 -9.10
C ALA A 29 2.97 6.20 -10.15
N LEU A 30 1.82 5.64 -9.75
CA LEU A 30 0.61 5.57 -10.58
C LEU A 30 0.10 6.95 -11.00
N SER A 31 0.07 7.90 -10.07
CA SER A 31 -0.40 9.26 -10.32
C SER A 31 0.53 10.00 -11.27
N GLN A 32 1.85 9.79 -11.16
CA GLN A 32 2.83 10.34 -12.08
C GLN A 32 2.66 9.74 -13.49
N ALA A 33 2.55 8.42 -13.60
CA ALA A 33 2.31 7.76 -14.88
C ALA A 33 1.01 8.25 -15.57
N ALA A 34 -0.07 8.45 -14.81
CA ALA A 34 -1.31 8.98 -15.34
C ALA A 34 -1.18 10.44 -15.82
N ARG A 35 -0.42 11.27 -15.08
CA ARG A 35 -0.15 12.67 -15.48
C ARG A 35 0.73 12.74 -16.73
N GLU A 36 1.71 11.86 -16.87
CA GLU A 36 2.54 11.76 -18.07
C GLU A 36 1.71 11.36 -19.29
N ALA A 37 0.80 10.40 -19.14
CA ALA A 37 -0.15 10.02 -20.18
C ALA A 37 -1.06 11.18 -20.59
N ALA A 38 -1.64 11.90 -19.62
CA ALA A 38 -2.47 13.07 -19.90
C ALA A 38 -1.68 14.18 -20.61
N ALA A 39 -0.44 14.44 -20.17
CA ALA A 39 0.43 15.44 -20.79
C ALA A 39 0.78 15.10 -22.25
N ALA A 40 0.94 13.80 -22.57
CA ALA A 40 1.16 13.35 -23.95
C ALA A 40 -0.02 13.67 -24.89
N HIS A 41 -1.21 13.86 -24.34
CA HIS A 41 -2.43 14.23 -25.07
C HIS A 41 -2.82 15.71 -24.89
N GLY A 42 -1.95 16.52 -24.27
CA GLY A 42 -2.17 17.96 -24.03
C GLY A 42 -3.07 18.27 -22.82
N GLY A 43 -3.41 17.27 -22.00
CA GLY A 43 -4.20 17.42 -20.79
C GLY A 43 -3.36 17.80 -19.57
N ALA A 44 -3.83 18.74 -18.75
CA ALA A 44 -3.17 19.12 -17.50
C ALA A 44 -3.48 18.16 -16.33
N TRP A 45 -4.57 17.40 -16.41
CA TRP A 45 -5.04 16.48 -15.38
C TRP A 45 -5.45 15.14 -16.00
N PRO A 46 -5.08 14.00 -15.37
CA PRO A 46 -5.51 12.69 -15.82
C PRO A 46 -7.00 12.47 -15.59
N SER A 47 -7.67 12.05 -16.63
CA SER A 47 -9.06 11.59 -16.58
C SER A 47 -9.19 10.29 -15.78
N LEU A 48 -10.40 10.03 -15.26
CA LEU A 48 -10.72 8.78 -14.55
C LEU A 48 -10.35 7.51 -15.35
N PRO A 49 -10.67 7.42 -16.66
CA PRO A 49 -10.27 6.28 -17.48
C PRO A 49 -8.75 6.09 -17.57
N GLU A 50 -7.98 7.18 -17.68
CA GLU A 50 -6.51 7.12 -17.73
C GLU A 50 -5.94 6.63 -16.39
N GLN A 51 -6.47 7.11 -15.27
CA GLN A 51 -6.07 6.62 -13.94
C GLN A 51 -6.36 5.13 -13.77
N LEU A 52 -7.53 4.66 -14.24
CA LEU A 52 -7.90 3.24 -14.21
C LEU A 52 -7.03 2.40 -15.15
N ALA A 53 -6.70 2.91 -16.33
CA ALA A 53 -5.81 2.23 -17.27
C ALA A 53 -4.41 2.04 -16.67
N GLN A 54 -3.87 3.08 -16.02
CA GLN A 54 -2.57 2.98 -15.33
C GLN A 54 -2.64 2.06 -14.10
N PHE A 55 -3.75 2.04 -13.37
CA PHE A 55 -3.96 1.08 -12.30
C PHE A 55 -3.99 -0.36 -12.83
N ALA A 56 -4.69 -0.61 -13.94
CA ALA A 56 -4.74 -1.93 -14.59
C ALA A 56 -3.35 -2.35 -15.11
N ALA A 57 -2.59 -1.41 -15.69
CA ALA A 57 -1.21 -1.63 -16.08
C ALA A 57 -0.35 -2.01 -14.86
N PHE A 58 -0.47 -1.29 -13.75
CA PHE A 58 0.21 -1.64 -12.51
C PHE A 58 -0.22 -3.00 -11.95
N ALA A 59 -1.47 -3.40 -12.10
CA ALA A 59 -1.98 -4.68 -11.63
C ALA A 59 -1.45 -5.87 -12.47
N CYS A 60 -1.33 -5.70 -13.79
CA CYS A 60 -1.04 -6.78 -14.72
C CYS A 60 0.41 -6.82 -15.21
N ALA A 61 1.08 -5.66 -15.34
CA ALA A 61 2.40 -5.60 -15.98
C ALA A 61 3.49 -6.29 -15.14
N PRO A 62 4.40 -7.07 -15.74
CA PRO A 62 5.43 -7.80 -15.02
C PRO A 62 6.45 -6.89 -14.33
N GLU A 63 6.66 -5.67 -14.85
CA GLU A 63 7.59 -4.67 -14.29
C GLU A 63 7.25 -4.26 -12.86
N HIS A 64 5.96 -4.23 -12.52
CA HIS A 64 5.47 -3.90 -11.18
C HIS A 64 5.33 -5.12 -10.26
N ALA A 65 5.71 -6.32 -10.71
CA ALA A 65 5.50 -7.55 -9.93
C ALA A 65 6.20 -7.54 -8.57
N ARG A 66 7.40 -6.94 -8.49
CA ARG A 66 8.13 -6.80 -7.21
C ARG A 66 7.40 -5.88 -6.24
N ASP A 67 6.96 -4.72 -6.71
CA ASP A 67 6.24 -3.74 -5.89
C ASP A 67 4.88 -4.28 -5.43
N ARG A 68 4.16 -5.00 -6.30
CA ARG A 68 2.93 -5.72 -5.94
C ARG A 68 3.18 -6.77 -4.86
N ARG A 69 4.20 -7.61 -5.01
CA ARG A 69 4.55 -8.64 -4.01
C ARG A 69 4.88 -8.01 -2.66
N LEU A 70 5.67 -6.93 -2.67
CA LEU A 70 6.07 -6.25 -1.44
C LEU A 70 4.85 -5.63 -0.75
N LEU A 71 3.97 -4.96 -1.51
CA LEU A 71 2.71 -4.42 -0.99
C LEU A 71 1.79 -5.53 -0.45
N LEU A 72 1.67 -6.66 -1.13
CA LEU A 72 0.89 -7.82 -0.67
C LEU A 72 1.44 -8.40 0.63
N ILE A 73 2.76 -8.57 0.74
CA ILE A 73 3.42 -9.05 1.96
C ILE A 73 3.17 -8.08 3.11
N LEU A 74 3.38 -6.78 2.91
CA LEU A 74 3.14 -5.79 3.94
C LEU A 74 1.65 -5.72 4.34
N THR A 75 0.74 -5.89 3.38
CA THR A 75 -0.70 -5.94 3.66
C THR A 75 -1.04 -7.17 4.50
N ALA A 76 -0.50 -8.33 4.16
CA ALA A 76 -0.66 -9.56 4.94
C ALA A 76 -0.11 -9.39 6.36
N LEU A 77 1.02 -8.71 6.53
CA LEU A 77 1.58 -8.39 7.86
C LEU A 77 0.66 -7.47 8.66
N VAL A 78 0.14 -6.39 8.07
CA VAL A 78 -0.82 -5.49 8.73
C VAL A 78 -2.09 -6.24 9.14
N LEU A 79 -2.64 -7.08 8.26
CA LEU A 79 -3.81 -7.91 8.59
C LEU A 79 -3.50 -8.91 9.71
N ALA A 80 -2.34 -9.57 9.66
CA ALA A 80 -1.91 -10.48 10.72
C ALA A 80 -1.82 -9.78 12.07
N THR A 81 -1.23 -8.57 12.14
CA THR A 81 -1.18 -7.80 13.40
C THR A 81 -2.57 -7.44 13.92
N SER A 82 -3.50 -7.10 13.02
CA SER A 82 -4.89 -6.78 13.36
C SER A 82 -5.64 -8.01 13.88
N LEU A 83 -5.47 -9.16 13.24
CA LEU A 83 -6.07 -10.43 13.64
C LEU A 83 -5.52 -10.93 14.97
N ILE A 84 -4.21 -10.85 15.20
CA ILE A 84 -3.59 -11.21 16.48
C ILE A 84 -4.14 -10.34 17.60
N ARG A 85 -4.24 -9.02 17.38
CA ARG A 85 -4.83 -8.09 18.34
C ARG A 85 -6.30 -8.42 18.61
N PHE A 86 -7.08 -8.70 17.58
CA PHE A 86 -8.49 -9.07 17.72
C PHE A 86 -8.63 -10.37 18.53
N ALA A 87 -7.83 -11.38 18.23
CA ALA A 87 -7.81 -12.63 18.97
C ALA A 87 -7.49 -12.41 20.46
N MET A 88 -6.44 -11.63 20.77
CA MET A 88 -6.07 -11.29 22.14
C MET A 88 -7.20 -10.59 22.91
N LEU A 89 -7.93 -9.68 22.25
CA LEU A 89 -9.07 -8.98 22.84
C LEU A 89 -10.29 -9.88 23.04
N SER A 90 -10.49 -10.86 22.15
CA SER A 90 -11.62 -11.81 22.21
C SER A 90 -11.43 -12.93 23.25
N SER A 91 -10.18 -13.19 23.66
CA SER A 91 -9.82 -14.20 24.66
C SER A 91 -9.71 -13.65 26.09
N GLY A 92 -10.07 -12.38 26.31
CA GLY A 92 -10.02 -11.70 27.60
C GLY A 92 -11.40 -11.35 28.15
#